data_AF-A0A143XFP7-F1
#
_entry.id   AF-A0A143XFP7-F1
#
_cell.length_a   1.000
_cell.length_b   1.000
_cell.length_c   1.000
_cell.angle_alpha   90.00
_cell.angle_beta   90.00
_cell.angle_gamma   90.00
#
_symmetry.space_group_name_H-M   'P 1'
#
loop_
_entity.id
_entity.type
_entity.pdbx_description
1 polymer ?
#
loop_
_entity_poly.entity_id
_entity_poly.type
_entity_poly.pdbx_seq_one_letter_code
_entity_poly.pdbx_strand_id
1 'polypeptide(L)'
;MKTSLLCGMFAAGMLLFGAVSAVGQPLAGRPAVTVESDTLLLRNGRMYMRMTYRIRAAGIGVEEGLLLTPVLHAGGRECRFAPLLVNGRRRARRYARSLATDPQHTGIGAGAVVTAGRAGTIAVACAADVPFEEWMRSPELQLEGIVCGCADRIRHIAPVSLPAERTEIYRSRYRLASPPSAVSR
;
A
#
# COMPACT_ATOMS: atom_id res chain seq x y z
N MET A 1 68.53 -10.54 4.28
CA MET A 1 68.71 -11.94 4.74
C MET A 1 67.64 -12.25 5.78
N LYS A 2 67.01 -13.43 5.65
CA LYS A 2 66.09 -14.14 6.58
C LYS A 2 64.67 -13.55 6.72
N THR A 3 63.68 -14.00 5.93
CA THR A 3 62.89 -15.27 5.91
C THR A 3 61.63 -15.25 6.79
N SER A 4 60.49 -15.20 6.09
CA SER A 4 59.28 -16.05 6.18
C SER A 4 58.67 -16.40 7.55
N LEU A 5 57.35 -16.19 7.67
CA LEU A 5 56.40 -17.18 8.22
C LEU A 5 54.96 -16.87 7.80
N LEU A 6 54.33 -17.90 7.23
CA LEU A 6 52.95 -17.98 6.78
C LEU A 6 51.95 -17.86 7.95
N CYS A 7 50.75 -17.34 7.69
CA CYS A 7 49.53 -17.96 8.21
C CYS A 7 48.34 -17.63 7.30
N GLY A 8 47.97 -18.60 6.47
CA GLY A 8 46.72 -18.56 5.72
C GLY A 8 45.57 -18.96 6.64
N MET A 9 44.51 -18.16 6.66
CA MET A 9 43.20 -18.59 7.14
C MET A 9 42.16 -18.13 6.13
N PHE A 10 41.67 -19.10 5.35
CA PHE A 10 40.42 -19.01 4.61
C PHE A 10 39.29 -18.84 5.63
N ALA A 11 38.82 -17.62 5.83
CA ALA A 11 37.57 -17.38 6.55
C ALA A 11 36.41 -17.81 5.64
N ALA A 12 35.91 -19.02 5.89
CA ALA A 12 34.70 -19.53 5.27
C ALA A 12 33.54 -18.57 5.55
N GLY A 13 33.05 -17.93 4.50
CA GLY A 13 31.88 -17.06 4.53
C GLY A 13 30.63 -17.88 4.84
N MET A 14 30.24 -17.88 6.11
CA MET A 14 28.92 -18.36 6.52
C MET A 14 27.92 -17.21 6.24
N LEU A 15 27.48 -17.09 4.99
CA LEU A 15 26.32 -16.30 4.61
C LEU A 15 25.09 -16.97 5.23
N LEU A 16 24.76 -16.56 6.45
CA LEU A 16 23.44 -16.74 7.03
C LEU A 16 22.46 -15.97 6.15
N PHE A 17 21.90 -16.64 5.15
CA PHE A 17 20.61 -16.25 4.56
C PHE A 17 19.55 -16.44 5.65
N GLY A 18 19.49 -15.49 6.58
CA GLY A 18 18.34 -15.34 7.43
C GLY A 18 17.13 -15.13 6.53
N ALA A 19 16.17 -16.05 6.59
CA ALA A 19 14.86 -15.83 6.01
C ALA A 19 14.31 -14.54 6.62
N VAL A 20 14.37 -13.44 5.87
CA VAL A 20 13.68 -12.20 6.20
C VAL A 20 12.21 -12.57 6.23
N SER A 21 11.70 -12.79 7.44
CA SER A 21 10.27 -12.89 7.66
C SER A 21 9.65 -11.62 7.10
N ALA A 22 8.54 -11.78 6.38
CA ALA A 22 7.76 -10.72 5.77
C ALA A 22 7.27 -9.69 6.81
N VAL A 23 8.15 -8.81 7.30
CA VAL A 23 7.80 -7.68 8.14
C VAL A 23 7.15 -6.64 7.23
N GLY A 24 5.85 -6.43 7.41
CA GLY A 24 5.12 -5.40 6.67
C GLY A 24 5.80 -4.02 6.78
N GLN A 25 5.81 -3.26 5.69
CA GLN A 25 6.50 -1.98 5.64
C GLN A 25 5.71 -0.93 6.45
N PRO A 26 6.33 -0.26 7.45
CA PRO A 26 5.66 0.80 8.18
C PRO A 26 5.50 2.04 7.30
N LEU A 27 4.37 2.74 7.44
CA LEU A 27 4.18 4.01 6.76
C LEU A 27 5.10 5.06 7.38
N ALA A 28 5.89 5.75 6.55
CA ALA A 28 6.80 6.80 6.99
C ALA A 28 6.06 7.84 7.84
N GLY A 29 6.58 8.23 9.00
CA GLY A 29 5.90 9.17 9.89
C GLY A 29 4.61 8.67 10.56
N ARG A 30 4.16 7.43 10.28
CA ARG A 30 3.03 6.79 10.96
C ARG A 30 3.27 5.27 11.11
N PRO A 31 4.25 4.85 11.95
CA PRO A 31 4.66 3.45 12.11
C PRO A 31 3.58 2.53 12.71
N ALA A 32 2.48 3.12 13.18
CA ALA A 32 1.30 2.39 13.62
C ALA A 32 0.53 1.75 12.46
N VAL A 33 0.76 2.19 11.22
CA VAL A 33 0.21 1.56 10.01
C VAL A 33 1.32 0.82 9.30
N THR A 34 1.06 -0.43 8.99
CA THR A 34 1.96 -1.33 8.24
C THR A 34 1.18 -1.96 7.10
N VAL A 35 1.77 -2.02 5.91
CA VAL A 35 1.23 -2.81 4.80
C VAL A 35 1.75 -4.24 4.94
N GLU A 36 0.85 -5.21 5.20
CA GLU A 36 1.23 -6.61 5.40
C GLU A 36 1.30 -7.39 4.11
N SER A 37 0.38 -7.10 3.19
CA SER A 37 0.37 -7.62 1.84
C SER A 37 -0.27 -6.63 0.89
N ASP A 38 0.19 -6.67 -0.34
CA ASP A 38 -0.30 -5.91 -1.46
C ASP A 38 -0.21 -6.82 -2.69
N THR A 39 -1.13 -6.63 -3.61
CA THR A 39 -1.18 -7.41 -4.85
C THR A 39 -1.82 -6.55 -5.93
N LEU A 40 -1.17 -6.45 -7.08
CA LEU A 40 -1.71 -5.88 -8.32
C LEU A 40 -1.85 -6.96 -9.39
N LEU A 41 -2.97 -7.00 -10.08
CA LEU A 41 -3.30 -8.11 -10.98
C LEU A 41 -4.00 -7.59 -12.22
N LEU A 42 -3.50 -7.89 -13.41
CA LEU A 42 -4.25 -7.63 -14.64
C LEU A 42 -5.12 -8.85 -14.97
N ARG A 43 -6.43 -8.67 -14.99
CA ARG A 43 -7.39 -9.73 -15.36
C ARG A 43 -8.52 -9.13 -16.18
N ASN A 44 -8.85 -9.76 -17.32
CA ASN A 44 -9.99 -9.37 -18.15
C ASN A 44 -10.01 -7.85 -18.52
N GLY A 45 -8.84 -7.27 -18.82
CA GLY A 45 -8.73 -5.84 -19.16
C GLY A 45 -8.93 -4.88 -17.99
N ARG A 46 -8.83 -5.36 -16.74
CA ARG A 46 -8.93 -4.54 -15.53
C ARG A 46 -7.74 -4.79 -14.61
N MET A 47 -7.23 -3.73 -14.01
CA MET A 47 -6.19 -3.80 -12.98
C MET A 47 -6.87 -3.92 -11.62
N TYR A 48 -6.68 -5.05 -10.95
CA TYR A 48 -7.17 -5.32 -9.60
C TYR A 48 -6.06 -5.06 -8.60
N MET A 49 -6.40 -4.34 -7.55
CA MET A 49 -5.54 -4.10 -6.40
C MET A 49 -6.18 -4.76 -5.18
N ARG A 50 -5.38 -5.50 -4.42
CA ARG A 50 -5.74 -5.98 -3.08
C ARG A 50 -4.65 -5.59 -2.10
N MET A 51 -5.02 -5.00 -0.97
CA MET A 51 -4.08 -4.60 0.08
C MET A 51 -4.59 -5.01 1.44
N THR A 52 -3.70 -5.49 2.30
CA THR A 52 -3.98 -5.76 3.72
C THR A 52 -3.15 -4.82 4.57
N TYR A 53 -3.83 -3.98 5.35
CA TYR A 53 -3.23 -3.07 6.31
C TYR A 53 -3.29 -3.70 7.69
N ARG A 54 -2.21 -3.55 8.45
CA ARG A 54 -2.19 -3.79 9.89
C ARG A 54 -2.02 -2.48 10.62
N ILE A 55 -3.01 -2.13 11.44
CA ILE A 55 -3.14 -0.82 12.08
C ILE A 55 -3.17 -1.00 13.60
N ARG A 56 -2.19 -0.43 14.30
CA ARG A 56 -2.16 -0.35 15.76
C ARG A 56 -3.02 0.82 16.23
N ALA A 57 -4.06 0.54 17.02
CA ALA A 57 -5.01 1.55 17.46
C ALA A 57 -4.37 2.69 18.26
N ALA A 58 -3.34 2.38 19.06
CA ALA A 58 -2.62 3.36 19.89
C ALA A 58 -1.93 4.48 19.11
N GLY A 59 -1.66 4.28 17.81
CA GLY A 59 -1.05 5.30 16.97
C GLY A 59 -2.03 6.16 16.17
N ILE A 60 -3.33 6.02 16.40
CA ILE A 60 -4.37 6.85 15.79
C ILE A 60 -4.95 7.79 16.86
N GLY A 61 -4.85 9.10 16.63
CA GLY A 61 -5.37 10.08 17.58
C GLY A 61 -6.89 9.95 17.76
N VAL A 62 -7.39 10.23 18.96
CA VAL A 62 -8.81 10.00 19.32
C VAL A 62 -9.79 10.81 18.45
N GLU A 63 -9.42 12.02 18.04
CA GLU A 63 -10.18 12.92 17.14
C GLU A 63 -9.66 12.90 15.69
N GLU A 64 -8.64 12.09 15.42
CA GLU A 64 -7.94 12.04 14.14
C GLU A 64 -8.68 11.14 13.15
N GLY A 65 -8.58 11.47 11.86
CA GLY A 65 -8.87 10.56 10.76
C GLY A 65 -7.60 10.37 9.94
N LEU A 66 -7.27 9.13 9.61
CA LEU A 66 -6.16 8.80 8.72
C LEU A 66 -6.74 8.24 7.41
N LEU A 67 -6.54 8.97 6.33
CA LEU A 67 -6.89 8.53 4.99
C LEU A 67 -5.67 7.87 4.33
N LEU A 68 -5.85 6.66 3.84
CA LEU A 68 -4.82 5.88 3.16
C LEU A 68 -5.27 5.65 1.73
N THR A 69 -4.57 6.25 0.77
CA THR A 69 -4.93 6.21 -0.66
C THR A 69 -3.85 5.45 -1.41
N PRO A 70 -4.16 4.27 -1.97
CA PRO A 70 -3.28 3.61 -2.92
C PRO A 70 -3.28 4.37 -4.24
N VAL A 71 -2.09 4.64 -4.77
CA VAL A 71 -1.91 5.38 -6.01
C VAL A 71 -0.99 4.58 -6.93
N LEU A 72 -1.49 4.31 -8.14
CA LEU A 72 -0.74 3.69 -9.21
C LEU A 72 -0.04 4.80 -10.00
N HIS A 73 1.28 4.77 -10.09
CA HIS A 73 2.06 5.66 -10.94
C HIS A 73 2.64 4.87 -12.12
N ALA A 74 2.46 5.36 -13.34
CA ALA A 74 3.12 4.78 -14.52
C ALA A 74 3.17 5.81 -15.66
N GLY A 75 4.31 5.90 -16.34
CA GLY A 75 4.47 6.78 -17.51
C GLY A 75 4.13 8.25 -17.25
N GLY A 76 4.39 8.77 -16.04
CA GLY A 76 4.07 10.15 -15.65
C GLY A 76 2.59 10.43 -15.37
N ARG A 77 1.74 9.39 -15.37
CA ARG A 77 0.32 9.45 -15.03
C ARG A 77 0.06 8.74 -13.71
N GLU A 78 -1.05 9.08 -13.08
CA GLU A 78 -1.50 8.42 -11.85
C GLU A 78 -2.96 7.96 -11.93
N CYS A 79 -3.25 6.87 -11.21
CA CYS A 79 -4.61 6.41 -10.93
C CYS A 79 -4.76 6.19 -9.42
N ARG A 80 -5.74 6.84 -8.81
CA ARG A 80 -5.97 6.79 -7.36
C ARG A 80 -7.11 5.81 -7.08
N PHE A 81 -6.82 4.79 -6.28
CA PHE A 81 -7.85 3.86 -5.82
C PHE A 81 -8.68 4.46 -4.68
N ALA A 82 -9.85 3.90 -4.44
CA ALA A 82 -10.71 4.31 -3.34
C ALA A 82 -9.95 4.20 -1.99
N PRO A 83 -9.91 5.26 -1.17
CA PRO A 83 -9.08 5.26 0.02
C PRO A 83 -9.73 4.54 1.19
N LEU A 84 -8.90 4.08 2.13
CA LEU A 84 -9.30 3.59 3.44
C LEU A 84 -9.26 4.73 4.46
N LEU A 85 -10.38 5.04 5.10
CA LEU A 85 -10.46 5.99 6.19
C LEU A 85 -10.42 5.26 7.55
N VAL A 86 -9.41 5.56 8.36
CA VAL A 86 -9.28 5.06 9.73
C VAL A 86 -9.58 6.20 10.70
N ASN A 87 -10.73 6.14 11.37
CA ASN A 87 -11.14 7.15 12.33
C ASN A 87 -10.74 6.77 13.76
N GLY A 88 -10.21 7.73 14.50
CA GLY A 88 -10.14 7.68 15.95
C GLY A 88 -11.52 7.62 16.58
N ARG A 89 -11.60 7.16 17.83
CA ARG A 89 -12.86 6.85 18.51
C ARG A 89 -13.89 7.98 18.59
N ARG A 90 -13.45 9.23 18.80
CA ARG A 90 -14.38 10.37 18.89
C ARG A 90 -14.74 10.86 17.49
N ARG A 91 -13.78 10.86 16.56
CA ARG A 91 -14.05 11.14 15.14
C ARG A 91 -15.04 10.15 14.54
N ALA A 92 -14.91 8.86 14.83
CA ALA A 92 -15.84 7.81 14.37
C ALA A 92 -17.28 8.08 14.84
N ARG A 93 -17.46 8.56 16.07
CA ARG A 93 -18.78 8.96 16.58
C ARG A 93 -19.32 10.22 15.91
N ARG A 94 -18.47 11.21 15.63
CA ARG A 94 -18.84 12.40 14.85
C ARG A 94 -19.27 11.99 13.43
N TYR A 95 -18.49 11.13 12.79
CA TYR A 95 -18.76 10.59 11.46
C TYR A 95 -20.07 9.79 11.40
N ALA A 96 -20.31 8.90 12.37
CA ALA A 96 -21.58 8.16 12.44
C ALA A 96 -22.79 9.10 12.63
N ARG A 97 -22.64 10.17 13.43
CA ARG A 97 -23.70 11.17 13.57
C ARG A 97 -23.92 11.98 12.30
N SER A 98 -22.86 12.38 11.58
CA SER A 98 -23.01 13.12 10.33
C SER A 98 -23.73 12.28 9.27
N LEU A 99 -23.43 10.98 9.18
CA LEU A 99 -24.15 10.05 8.29
C LEU A 99 -25.62 9.88 8.67
N ALA A 100 -25.95 9.92 9.96
CA ALA A 100 -27.34 9.83 10.42
C ALA A 100 -28.13 11.12 10.10
N THR A 101 -27.47 12.27 10.06
CA THR A 101 -28.07 13.56 9.69
C THR A 101 -28.17 13.74 8.18
N ASP A 102 -27.13 13.36 7.46
CA ASP A 102 -27.03 13.45 6.00
C ASP A 102 -26.37 12.16 5.49
N PRO A 103 -27.17 11.19 5.01
CA PRO A 103 -26.65 9.91 4.52
C PRO A 103 -25.75 10.05 3.29
N GLN A 104 -25.84 11.16 2.55
CA GLN A 104 -24.97 11.45 1.41
C GLN A 104 -23.65 12.10 1.85
N HIS A 105 -23.49 12.40 3.15
CA HIS A 105 -22.29 12.97 3.73
C HIS A 105 -21.16 11.95 3.86
N THR A 106 -20.70 11.40 2.74
CA THR A 106 -19.37 10.78 2.67
C THR A 106 -18.34 11.89 2.50
N GLY A 107 -18.11 12.67 3.56
CA GLY A 107 -17.21 13.84 3.56
C GLY A 107 -15.74 13.54 3.18
N ILE A 108 -15.43 12.27 2.93
CA ILE A 108 -14.22 11.79 2.27
C ILE A 108 -14.70 10.60 1.44
N GLY A 109 -14.47 10.57 0.12
CA GLY A 109 -14.90 9.50 -0.80
C GLY A 109 -14.19 8.16 -0.56
N ALA A 110 -14.18 7.69 0.68
CA ALA A 110 -13.51 6.50 1.14
C ALA A 110 -14.27 5.24 0.70
N GLY A 111 -13.54 4.28 0.14
CA GLY A 111 -14.08 2.97 -0.21
C GLY A 111 -14.35 2.10 1.02
N ALA A 112 -13.70 2.38 2.14
CA ALA A 112 -13.93 1.72 3.41
C ALA A 112 -13.68 2.67 4.59
N VAL A 113 -14.45 2.52 5.67
CA VAL A 113 -14.28 3.28 6.92
C VAL A 113 -14.12 2.34 8.10
N VAL A 114 -13.03 2.49 8.85
CA VAL A 114 -12.71 1.66 10.01
C VAL A 114 -12.54 2.55 11.24
N THR A 115 -12.99 2.06 12.40
CA THR A 115 -12.74 2.73 13.68
C THR A 115 -11.54 2.12 14.37
N ALA A 116 -10.54 2.95 14.72
CA ALA A 116 -9.46 2.54 15.59
C ALA A 116 -10.03 2.17 16.97
N GLY A 117 -9.77 0.92 17.41
CA GLY A 117 -10.22 0.39 18.69
C GLY A 117 -9.61 1.11 19.91
N ARG A 118 -9.81 0.57 21.12
CA ARG A 118 -9.16 1.10 22.33
C ARG A 118 -7.72 0.61 22.48
N ALA A 119 -7.48 -0.63 22.07
CA ALA A 119 -6.21 -1.32 22.17
C ALA A 119 -6.13 -2.37 21.04
N GLY A 120 -4.94 -2.92 20.85
CA GLY A 120 -4.70 -3.98 19.89
C GLY A 120 -4.46 -3.48 18.47
N THR A 121 -4.57 -4.43 17.55
CA THR A 121 -4.20 -4.26 16.16
C THR A 121 -5.33 -4.78 15.28
N ILE A 122 -5.64 -4.04 14.22
CA ILE A 122 -6.71 -4.38 13.28
C ILE A 122 -6.07 -4.70 11.93
N ALA A 123 -6.47 -5.83 11.33
CA ALA A 123 -6.16 -6.15 9.95
C ALA A 123 -7.35 -5.70 9.07
N VAL A 124 -7.06 -4.95 8.00
CA VAL A 124 -8.08 -4.43 7.08
C VAL A 124 -7.67 -4.82 5.67
N ALA A 125 -8.51 -5.60 4.99
CA ALA A 125 -8.33 -5.93 3.59
C ALA A 125 -9.17 -5.00 2.71
N CYS A 126 -8.54 -4.33 1.75
CA CYS A 126 -9.18 -3.51 0.74
C CYS A 126 -8.95 -4.13 -0.63
N ALA A 127 -9.98 -4.14 -1.47
CA ALA A 127 -9.87 -4.51 -2.87
C ALA A 127 -10.55 -3.44 -3.73
N ALA A 128 -9.94 -3.12 -4.85
CA ALA A 128 -10.49 -2.19 -5.84
C ALA A 128 -10.00 -2.58 -7.22
N ASP A 129 -10.71 -2.15 -8.25
CA ASP A 129 -10.34 -2.41 -9.63
C ASP A 129 -10.62 -1.19 -10.52
N VAL A 130 -9.78 -1.03 -11.53
CA VAL A 130 -9.88 0.05 -12.51
C VAL A 130 -9.71 -0.52 -13.92
N PRO A 131 -10.34 0.09 -14.95
CA PRO A 131 -10.06 -0.27 -16.33
C PRO A 131 -8.56 -0.18 -16.62
N PHE A 132 -8.00 -1.19 -17.29
CA PHE A 132 -6.61 -1.15 -17.69
C PHE A 132 -6.44 -0.19 -18.87
N GLU A 133 -5.43 0.65 -18.80
CA GLU A 133 -4.94 1.44 -19.91
C GLU A 133 -3.47 1.13 -20.16
N GLU A 134 -3.03 1.28 -21.41
CA GLU A 134 -1.67 0.89 -21.83
C GLU A 134 -0.56 1.56 -21.03
N TRP A 135 -0.79 2.79 -20.55
CA TRP A 135 0.18 3.52 -19.72
C TRP A 135 0.42 2.84 -18.36
N MET A 136 -0.45 1.94 -17.89
CA MET A 136 -0.33 1.20 -16.64
C MET A 136 0.57 -0.05 -16.73
N ARG A 137 1.22 -0.30 -17.89
CA ARG A 137 2.01 -1.51 -18.16
C ARG A 137 3.19 -1.73 -17.21
N SER A 138 3.79 -0.64 -16.72
CA SER A 138 4.90 -0.66 -15.75
C SER A 138 4.52 0.12 -14.50
N PRO A 139 3.66 -0.44 -13.64
CA PRO A 139 3.12 0.30 -12.50
C PRO A 139 4.10 0.32 -11.33
N GLU A 140 4.17 1.48 -10.67
CA GLU A 140 4.65 1.63 -9.31
C GLU A 140 3.43 1.88 -8.40
N LEU A 141 3.24 1.05 -7.38
CA LEU A 141 2.20 1.29 -6.38
C LEU A 141 2.79 2.08 -5.23
N GLN A 142 2.20 3.23 -4.94
CA GLN A 142 2.52 4.03 -3.77
C GLN A 142 1.33 4.08 -2.83
N LEU A 143 1.61 4.17 -1.52
CA LEU A 143 0.60 4.45 -0.52
C LEU A 143 0.78 5.88 -0.02
N GLU A 144 -0.19 6.73 -0.34
CA GLU A 144 -0.26 8.08 0.20
C GLU A 144 -1.10 8.10 1.49
N GLY A 145 -0.67 8.92 2.45
CA GLY A 145 -1.37 9.08 3.73
C GLY A 145 -1.73 10.53 4.00
N ILE A 146 -2.95 10.77 4.49
CA ILE A 146 -3.39 12.09 4.93
C ILE A 146 -3.99 11.98 6.34
N VAL A 147 -3.54 12.85 7.24
CA VAL A 147 -4.05 12.97 8.60
C VAL A 147 -4.97 14.17 8.67
N CYS A 148 -6.22 13.94 9.04
CA CYS A 148 -7.24 14.96 9.26
C CYS A 148 -7.52 15.11 10.76
N GLY A 149 -7.14 16.24 11.34
CA GLY A 149 -7.33 16.55 12.76
C GLY A 149 -8.61 17.34 13.05
N CYS A 150 -8.64 17.98 14.24
CA CYS A 150 -9.63 19.00 14.57
C CYS A 150 -9.43 20.26 13.73
N ALA A 151 -10.53 20.97 13.43
CA ALA A 151 -10.56 22.20 12.61
C ALA A 151 -9.96 22.02 11.20
N ASP A 152 -10.24 20.87 10.57
CA ASP A 152 -9.83 20.54 9.19
C ASP A 152 -8.34 20.67 8.92
N ARG A 153 -7.52 20.58 9.97
CA ARG A 153 -6.07 20.55 9.81
C ARG A 153 -5.67 19.28 9.10
N ILE A 154 -5.14 19.45 7.90
CA ILE A 154 -4.65 18.38 7.03
C ILE A 154 -3.13 18.32 7.11
N ARG A 155 -2.59 17.12 7.31
CA ARG A 155 -1.17 16.84 7.21
C ARG A 155 -0.94 15.68 6.26
N HIS A 156 -0.12 15.90 5.24
CA HIS A 156 0.34 14.85 4.34
C HIS A 156 1.43 14.02 5.03
N ILE A 157 1.37 12.71 4.80
CA ILE A 157 2.39 11.76 5.15
C ILE A 157 3.20 11.47 3.88
N ALA A 158 4.52 11.32 4.02
CA ALA A 158 5.38 10.96 2.91
C ALA A 158 4.87 9.67 2.25
N PRO A 159 4.70 9.64 0.92
CA PRO A 159 4.29 8.43 0.21
C PRO A 159 5.30 7.31 0.44
N VAL A 160 4.81 6.08 0.47
CA VAL A 160 5.66 4.88 0.56
C VAL A 160 5.46 4.04 -0.70
N SER A 161 6.53 3.86 -1.47
CA SER A 161 6.57 2.93 -2.59
C SER A 161 6.50 1.49 -2.08
N LEU A 162 5.57 0.73 -2.65
CA LEU A 162 5.36 -0.67 -2.34
C LEU A 162 6.05 -1.53 -3.41
N PRO A 163 6.85 -2.53 -3.01
CA PRO A 163 7.66 -3.31 -3.92
C PRO A 163 6.78 -4.17 -4.83
N ALA A 164 7.02 -4.05 -6.14
CA ALA A 164 6.31 -4.82 -7.16
C ALA A 164 6.52 -6.36 -7.07
N GLU A 165 7.43 -6.85 -6.23
CA GLU A 165 7.77 -8.28 -6.14
C GLU A 165 6.75 -9.13 -5.35
N ARG A 166 5.73 -8.52 -4.73
CA ARG A 166 4.58 -9.21 -4.11
C ARG A 166 3.38 -9.40 -5.06
N THR A 167 3.62 -9.26 -6.36
CA THR A 167 2.62 -9.15 -7.42
C THR A 167 2.58 -10.43 -8.26
N GLU A 168 1.97 -11.49 -7.72
CA GLU A 168 2.12 -12.85 -8.25
C GLU A 168 1.48 -13.12 -9.63
N ILE A 169 0.80 -12.17 -10.27
CA ILE A 169 0.04 -12.45 -11.52
C ILE A 169 0.28 -11.40 -12.61
N TYR A 170 1.54 -11.12 -12.94
CA TYR A 170 1.85 -10.60 -14.28
C TYR A 170 2.13 -11.72 -15.29
N ARG A 171 2.50 -12.94 -14.86
CA ARG A 171 3.13 -13.92 -15.77
C ARG A 171 2.28 -15.07 -16.29
N SER A 172 1.09 -15.37 -15.75
CA SER A 172 0.44 -16.66 -16.08
C SER A 172 -0.50 -16.66 -17.28
N ARG A 173 -0.87 -15.51 -17.90
CA ARG A 173 -1.77 -15.50 -19.09
C ARG A 173 -1.39 -14.58 -20.25
N TYR A 174 -0.36 -13.74 -20.13
CA TYR A 174 0.24 -13.07 -21.29
C TYR A 174 1.49 -13.83 -21.73
N ARG A 175 1.31 -15.09 -22.13
CA ARG A 175 2.18 -15.63 -23.18
C ARG A 175 1.81 -14.81 -24.41
N LEU A 176 2.70 -13.91 -24.80
CA LEU A 176 2.60 -13.01 -25.95
C LEU A 176 1.89 -13.72 -27.10
N ALA A 177 0.58 -13.51 -27.26
CA ALA A 177 0.03 -13.49 -28.60
C ALA A 177 0.70 -12.26 -29.22
N SER A 178 1.71 -12.51 -30.04
CA SER A 178 2.32 -11.47 -30.86
C SER A 178 1.20 -10.63 -31.46
N PRO A 179 1.31 -9.29 -31.48
CA PRO A 179 0.39 -8.50 -32.29
C PRO A 179 0.40 -9.09 -33.71
N PRO A 180 -0.75 -9.26 -34.39
CA PRO A 180 -0.74 -9.64 -35.79
C PRO A 180 0.17 -8.63 -36.50
N SER A 181 1.23 -9.14 -37.13
CA SER A 181 2.16 -8.34 -37.90
C SER A 181 1.35 -7.46 -38.83
N ALA A 182 1.49 -6.15 -38.68
CA ALA A 182 0.90 -5.18 -39.59
C ALA A 182 1.35 -5.58 -41.01
N VAL A 183 0.39 -5.99 -41.82
CA VAL A 183 0.61 -6.23 -43.25
C VAL A 183 0.94 -4.88 -43.85
N SER A 184 2.21 -4.69 -44.20
CA SER A 184 2.61 -3.60 -45.08
C SER A 184 1.92 -3.79 -46.43
N ARG A 185 1.12 -2.82 -46.84
CA ARG A 185 0.81 -2.57 -48.25
C ARG A 185 1.29 -1.17 -48.60
#